data_AF-A0A850R3Q1-F1
#
_entry.id   AF-A0A850R3Q1-F1
#
_cell.length_a   1.000
_cell.length_b   1.000
_cell.length_c   1.000
_cell.angle_alpha   90.00
_cell.angle_beta   90.00
_cell.angle_gamma   90.00
#
_symmetry.space_group_name_H-M   'P 1'
#
loop_
_entity.id
_entity.type
_entity.pdbx_description
1 polymer ?
#
loop_
_entity_poly.entity_id
_entity_poly.type
_entity_poly.pdbx_seq_one_letter_code
_entity_poly.pdbx_strand_id
1 'polypeptide(L)' 'MNNEGFKAYARSELASLSEVDYEKEAMARIHRFKGQIDMLVWNNAITQEEAEELYEELQAARTKAAANIEAAES' A
#
# COMPACT_ATOMS: atom_id res chain seq x y z
N MET A 1 -25.90 5.52 -23.49
CA MET A 1 -25.94 4.65 -22.29
C MET A 1 -27.34 4.75 -21.71
N ASN A 2 -28.06 3.64 -21.57
CA ASN A 2 -29.38 3.66 -20.92
C ASN A 2 -29.20 3.84 -19.39
N ASN A 3 -30.23 4.34 -18.72
CA ASN A 3 -30.18 4.67 -17.28
C ASN A 3 -29.84 3.43 -16.42
N GLU A 4 -30.23 2.23 -16.88
CA GLU A 4 -29.93 0.97 -16.21
C GLU A 4 -28.47 0.52 -16.35
N GLY A 5 -27.82 0.75 -17.51
CA GLY A 5 -26.41 0.44 -17.70
C GLY A 5 -25.49 1.28 -16.83
N PHE A 6 -25.81 2.57 -16.64
CA PHE A 6 -25.06 3.44 -15.74
C PHE A 6 -25.21 3.02 -14.27
N LYS A 7 -26.42 2.65 -13.83
CA LYS A 7 -26.66 2.15 -12.46
C LYS A 7 -25.91 0.85 -12.17
N ALA A 8 -25.85 -0.06 -13.14
CA ALA A 8 -25.09 -1.30 -13.00
C ALA A 8 -23.58 -1.02 -12.86
N TYR A 9 -23.04 -0.12 -13.69
CA TYR A 9 -21.66 0.32 -13.59
C TYR A 9 -21.36 0.99 -12.24
N ALA A 10 -22.18 1.95 -11.80
CA ALA A 10 -21.99 2.65 -10.53
C ALA A 10 -22.05 1.70 -9.32
N ARG A 11 -22.90 0.67 -9.34
CA ARG A 11 -22.94 -0.37 -8.29
C ARG A 11 -21.68 -1.24 -8.28
N SER A 12 -21.14 -1.55 -9.46
CA SER A 12 -19.88 -2.29 -9.57
C SER A 12 -18.69 -1.50 -9.02
N GLU A 13 -18.62 -0.20 -9.31
CA GLU A 13 -17.59 0.70 -8.77
C GLU A 13 -17.73 0.89 -7.25
N LEU A 14 -18.96 1.03 -6.74
CA LEU A 14 -19.17 1.12 -5.29
C LEU A 14 -18.81 -0.18 -4.56
N ALA A 15 -19.08 -1.34 -5.18
CA ALA A 15 -18.67 -2.64 -4.64
C ALA A 15 -17.14 -2.81 -4.65
N SER A 16 -16.46 -2.43 -5.73
CA SER A 16 -15.00 -2.50 -5.78
C SER A 16 -14.34 -1.57 -4.75
N LEU A 17 -14.92 -0.38 -4.51
CA LEU A 17 -14.48 0.52 -3.44
C LEU A 17 -14.66 -0.08 -2.04
N SER A 18 -15.69 -0.89 -1.82
CA SER A 18 -15.89 -1.63 -0.55
C SER A 18 -15.01 -2.88 -0.41
N GLU A 19 -14.43 -3.35 -1.52
CA GLU A 19 -13.43 -4.43 -1.55
C GLU A 19 -11.99 -3.91 -1.41
N VAL A 20 -11.79 -2.57 -1.48
CA VAL A 20 -10.50 -1.94 -1.15
C VAL A 20 -10.27 -2.09 0.34
N ASP A 21 -9.60 -3.17 0.66
CA ASP A 21 -9.04 -3.40 1.96
C ASP A 21 -7.86 -2.41 2.13
N TYR A 22 -8.12 -1.31 2.84
CA TYR A 22 -7.14 -0.26 3.15
C TYR A 22 -5.85 -0.83 3.75
N GLU A 23 -5.94 -2.00 4.39
CA GLU A 23 -4.86 -2.76 4.98
C GLU A 23 -3.99 -3.42 3.92
N LYS A 24 -4.62 -4.09 2.94
CA LYS A 24 -3.93 -4.62 1.76
C LYS A 24 -3.29 -3.50 0.95
N GLU A 25 -3.94 -2.34 0.86
CA GLU A 25 -3.38 -1.19 0.16
C GLU A 25 -2.15 -0.61 0.90
N ALA A 26 -2.20 -0.50 2.23
CA ALA A 26 -1.07 -0.07 3.05
C ALA A 26 0.14 -1.01 2.88
N MET A 27 -0.08 -2.33 2.93
CA MET A 27 0.98 -3.32 2.72
C MET A 27 1.53 -3.30 1.29
N ALA A 28 0.67 -3.14 0.29
CA ALA A 28 1.11 -3.00 -1.11
C ALA A 28 1.94 -1.73 -1.35
N ARG A 29 1.64 -0.63 -0.65
CA ARG A 29 2.45 0.60 -0.69
C ARG A 29 3.81 0.39 -0.03
N ILE A 30 3.86 -0.29 1.11
CA ILE A 30 5.12 -0.64 1.80
C ILE A 30 6.03 -1.49 0.89
N HIS A 31 5.48 -2.54 0.25
CA HIS A 31 6.27 -3.36 -0.67
C HIS A 31 6.80 -2.58 -1.88
N ARG A 32 5.99 -1.69 -2.45
CA ARG A 32 6.45 -0.82 -3.55
C ARG A 32 7.59 0.09 -3.10
N PHE A 33 7.47 0.69 -1.92
CA PHE A 33 8.50 1.57 -1.39
C PHE A 33 9.83 0.82 -1.15
N LYS A 34 9.77 -0.42 -0.65
CA LYS A 34 10.97 -1.27 -0.55
C LYS A 34 11.68 -1.42 -1.90
N GLY A 35 10.93 -1.76 -2.95
CA GLY A 35 11.50 -1.92 -4.29
C GLY A 35 12.09 -0.62 -4.86
N GLN A 36 11.57 0.54 -4.45
CA GLN A 36 12.16 1.84 -4.82
C GLN A 36 13.50 2.07 -4.12
N ILE A 37 13.61 1.73 -2.83
CA ILE A 37 14.90 1.82 -2.10
C ILE A 37 15.92 0.88 -2.75
N ASP A 38 15.55 -0.37 -3.06
CA ASP A 38 16.42 -1.33 -3.75
C ASP A 38 16.94 -0.75 -5.09
N MET A 39 16.07 -0.09 -5.87
CA MET A 39 16.45 0.56 -7.13
C MET A 39 17.36 1.77 -6.95
N LEU A 40 17.20 2.55 -5.87
CA LEU A 40 18.06 3.70 -5.59
C LEU A 40 19.48 3.24 -5.21
N VAL A 41 19.59 2.17 -4.41
CA VAL A 41 20.89 1.53 -4.10
C VAL A 41 21.54 1.00 -5.36
N TRP A 42 20.79 0.27 -6.19
CA TRP A 42 21.33 -0.32 -7.42
C TRP A 42 21.86 0.73 -8.41
N ASN A 43 21.20 1.89 -8.48
CA ASN A 43 21.63 3.01 -9.30
C ASN A 43 22.74 3.87 -8.66
N ASN A 44 23.25 3.50 -7.48
CA ASN A 44 24.17 4.30 -6.66
C ASN A 44 23.66 5.72 -6.39
N ALA A 45 22.33 5.91 -6.35
CA ALA A 45 21.71 7.19 -6.02
C ALA A 45 21.73 7.47 -4.51
N ILE A 46 21.76 6.40 -3.72
CA ILE A 46 21.98 6.40 -2.27
C ILE A 46 22.98 5.29 -1.92
N THR A 47 23.63 5.43 -0.76
CA THR A 47 24.50 4.42 -0.18
C THR A 47 23.71 3.29 0.47
N GLN A 48 24.41 2.19 0.78
CA GLN A 48 23.83 1.07 1.52
C GLN A 48 23.42 1.49 2.95
N GLU A 49 24.20 2.36 3.59
CA GLU A 49 23.91 2.89 4.94
C GLU A 49 22.63 3.73 4.95
N GLU A 50 22.47 4.66 4.00
CA GLU A 50 21.24 5.44 3.83
C GLU A 50 20.02 4.55 3.53
N ALA A 51 20.21 3.45 2.80
CA ALA A 51 19.14 2.50 2.54
C ALA A 51 18.74 1.71 3.79
N GLU A 52 19.69 1.37 4.66
CA GLU A 52 19.44 0.68 5.93
C GLU A 52 18.58 1.55 6.86
N GLU A 53 18.88 2.84 6.99
CA GLU A 53 18.04 3.80 7.74
C GLU A 53 16.59 3.83 7.20
N LEU A 54 16.42 3.89 5.88
CA LEU A 54 15.11 3.87 5.25
C LEU A 54 14.37 2.54 5.44
N TYR A 55 15.08 1.41 5.49
CA TYR A 55 14.48 0.11 5.78
C TYR A 55 13.99 0.00 7.22
N GLU A 56 14.71 0.57 8.18
CA GLU A 56 14.27 0.62 9.58
C GLU A 56 12.98 1.43 9.73
N GLU A 57 12.91 2.61 9.11
CA GLU A 57 11.70 3.43 9.08
C GLU A 57 10.53 2.69 8.42
N LEU A 58 10.79 2.00 7.30
CA LEU A 58 9.79 1.21 6.58
C LEU A 58 9.26 0.04 7.44
N GLN A 59 10.13 -0.61 8.21
CA GLN A 59 9.74 -1.69 9.11
C GLN A 59 8.91 -1.18 10.31
N ALA A 60 9.21 0.01 10.83
CA ALA A 60 8.38 0.67 11.83
C ALA A 60 6.98 1.01 11.28
N ALA A 61 6.91 1.56 10.06
CA ALA A 61 5.65 1.83 9.37
C ALA A 61 4.82 0.56 9.15
N ARG A 62 5.47 -0.55 8.78
CA ARG A 62 4.83 -1.87 8.62
C ARG A 62 4.25 -2.39 9.94
N THR A 63 5.02 -2.30 11.03
CA THR A 63 4.56 -2.73 12.36
C THR A 63 3.33 -1.93 12.80
N LYS A 64 3.35 -0.60 12.59
CA LYS A 64 2.22 0.27 12.90
C LYS A 64 0.99 -0.05 12.05
N ALA A 65 1.19 -0.28 10.75
CA ALA A 65 0.11 -0.69 9.87
C ALA A 65 -0.51 -2.02 10.34
N ALA A 66 0.30 -3.04 10.63
CA ALA A 66 -0.17 -4.32 11.15
C ALA A 66 -0.95 -4.21 12.47
N ALA A 67 -0.51 -3.37 13.41
CA ALA A 67 -1.22 -3.16 14.67
C ALA A 67 -2.59 -2.47 14.48
N ASN A 68 -2.67 -1.52 13.54
CA ASN A 68 -3.95 -0.86 13.23
C ASN A 68 -4.94 -1.82 12.57
N ILE A 69 -4.43 -2.77 11.80
CA ILE A 69 -5.21 -3.83 11.14
C ILE A 69 -5.84 -4.75 12.18
N GLU A 70 -5.01 -5.30 13.05
CA GLU A 70 -5.46 -6.18 14.15
C GLU A 70 -6.49 -5.48 15.06
N ALA A 71 -6.30 -4.18 15.33
CA ALA A 71 -7.24 -3.38 16.12
C ALA A 71 -8.58 -3.08 15.40
N ALA A 72 -8.61 -3.10 14.06
CA ALA A 72 -9.83 -2.90 13.28
C ALA A 72 -10.64 -4.21 13.13
N GLU A 73 -9.98 -5.37 13.21
CA GLU A 73 -10.59 -6.69 13.15
C GLU A 73 -11.07 -7.22 14.52
N SER A 74 -10.70 -6.56 15.63
CA SER A 74 -11.03 -6.91 17.03
C SER A 74 -12.32 -6.25 17.55
#